data_AF-A0A061DMJ5-F1
#
_entry.id   AF-A0A061DMJ5-F1
#
_cell.length_a   1.000
_cell.length_b   1.000
_cell.length_c   1.000
_cell.angle_alpha   90.00
_cell.angle_beta   90.00
_cell.angle_gamma   90.00
#
_symmetry.space_group_name_H-M   'P 1'
#
loop_
_entity.id
_entity.type
_entity.pdbx_description
1 polymer ?
#
loop_
_entity_poly.entity_id
_entity_poly.type
_entity_poly.pdbx_seq_one_letter_code
_entity_poly.pdbx_strand_id
1 'polypeptide(L)'
;MELVEAGILNENDIEEATAVSFNPNRCGFENKGEIWVEDILNLGISPVKLIEIVKKRFLALDGVIFEGCSVSGISIYDDAAVLQLAEGNILSSRLIIDAMGNFSPVVKQIRGGRKPDGVCLVVGSCAHGFKDNSTSDVIYSSSSVKKVGSAEVQYFWEAFPAGSGPLDRTTYMFTYVNPQPDSPKLEELLEDYWDLMPKYQGVSIDNLEILRVIYGIFPTYCESPLPAAFNRVLQFGDASGIQSPVSFGGFGSLTRHLGRLSNGIYEAINGDFLDSYSLSLLNPYMPNLSASWLFQRAMSAKKQTNVSPEFINELLDINFKSMQRLGDPVLRPFLQDVIQFGPLAKTLGLVMLTKPQILPSIFKQVDIPVLFDWSGHFFMLGYYTFLSSFMDPVIRSWLNAFPSKMKYEWKRRLEAWKYGSGLDYRL
;
A
#
# COMPACT_ATOMS: atom_id res chain seq x y z
N MET A 1 -11.58 -7.37 -9.75
CA MET A 1 -12.63 -6.99 -10.75
C MET A 1 -12.38 -5.61 -11.35
N GLU A 2 -11.72 -4.71 -10.64
CA GLU A 2 -11.39 -3.34 -10.99
C GLU A 2 -10.65 -3.22 -12.33
N LEU A 3 -9.76 -4.17 -12.65
CA LEU A 3 -9.06 -4.23 -13.95
C LEU A 3 -10.03 -4.50 -15.12
N VAL A 4 -11.09 -5.25 -14.88
CA VAL A 4 -12.15 -5.54 -15.85
C VAL A 4 -13.07 -4.34 -16.00
N GLU A 5 -13.50 -3.74 -14.88
CA GLU A 5 -14.31 -2.52 -14.88
C GLU A 5 -13.61 -1.35 -15.58
N ALA A 6 -12.27 -1.26 -15.45
CA ALA A 6 -11.46 -0.27 -16.15
C ALA A 6 -11.23 -0.60 -17.64
N GLY A 7 -11.68 -1.76 -18.12
CA GLY A 7 -11.51 -2.22 -19.50
C GLY A 7 -10.08 -2.65 -19.85
N ILE A 8 -9.19 -2.79 -18.87
CA ILE A 8 -7.80 -3.20 -19.10
C ILE A 8 -7.73 -4.68 -19.42
N LEU A 9 -8.47 -5.50 -18.69
CA LEU A 9 -8.54 -6.96 -18.83
C LEU A 9 -9.98 -7.41 -19.02
N ASN A 10 -10.19 -8.62 -19.53
CA ASN A 10 -11.49 -9.30 -19.46
C ASN A 10 -11.50 -10.34 -18.32
N GLU A 11 -12.64 -10.97 -18.05
CA GLU A 11 -12.77 -11.96 -16.97
C GLU A 11 -11.86 -13.18 -17.20
N ASN A 12 -11.77 -13.68 -18.44
CA ASN A 12 -10.90 -14.80 -18.78
C ASN A 12 -9.41 -14.47 -18.55
N ASP A 13 -9.00 -13.22 -18.83
CA ASP A 13 -7.62 -12.77 -18.55
C ASP A 13 -7.31 -12.84 -17.04
N ILE A 14 -8.30 -12.52 -16.18
CA ILE A 14 -8.15 -12.61 -14.72
C ILE A 14 -8.07 -14.07 -14.28
N GLU A 15 -8.92 -14.94 -14.83
CA GLU A 15 -8.86 -16.38 -14.56
C GLU A 15 -7.51 -16.96 -14.98
N GLU A 16 -7.00 -16.60 -16.17
CA GLU A 16 -5.70 -17.07 -16.67
C GLU A 16 -4.54 -16.59 -15.78
N ALA A 17 -4.59 -15.34 -15.31
CA ALA A 17 -3.60 -14.75 -14.43
C ALA A 17 -3.69 -15.27 -12.99
N THR A 18 -4.84 -15.76 -12.55
CA THR A 18 -5.03 -16.35 -11.21
C THR A 18 -4.35 -17.71 -11.17
N ALA A 19 -3.33 -17.82 -10.32
CA ALA A 19 -2.50 -19.02 -10.23
C ALA A 19 -2.93 -19.94 -9.09
N VAL A 20 -3.49 -19.38 -8.01
CA VAL A 20 -3.97 -20.13 -6.86
C VAL A 20 -5.07 -19.36 -6.14
N SER A 21 -5.99 -20.08 -5.52
CA SER A 21 -6.99 -19.55 -4.59
C SER A 21 -6.92 -20.35 -3.29
N PHE A 22 -7.00 -19.69 -2.14
CA PHE A 22 -6.88 -20.35 -0.84
C PHE A 22 -7.78 -19.70 0.20
N ASN A 23 -8.31 -20.48 1.12
CA ASN A 23 -9.09 -20.02 2.26
C ASN A 23 -8.99 -21.10 3.36
N PRO A 24 -9.11 -20.73 4.65
CA PRO A 24 -9.19 -19.36 5.18
C PRO A 24 -7.81 -18.69 5.34
N ASN A 25 -7.85 -17.40 5.68
CA ASN A 25 -6.69 -16.56 5.94
C ASN A 25 -6.64 -16.20 7.43
N ARG A 26 -5.44 -16.19 8.02
CA ARG A 26 -5.24 -15.98 9.46
C ARG A 26 -4.60 -14.62 9.76
N CYS A 27 -5.08 -14.00 10.83
CA CYS A 27 -4.40 -12.93 11.55
C CYS A 27 -4.11 -13.40 12.98
N GLY A 28 -2.88 -13.23 13.48
CA GLY A 28 -2.53 -13.72 14.82
C GLY A 28 -1.37 -13.00 15.48
N PHE A 29 -1.41 -12.88 16.81
CA PHE A 29 -0.41 -12.13 17.58
C PHE A 29 -0.01 -12.90 18.86
N GLU A 30 1.16 -13.54 18.84
CA GLU A 30 1.86 -14.14 19.99
C GLU A 30 0.98 -14.85 21.03
N ASN A 31 0.39 -16.00 20.68
CA ASN A 31 -0.47 -16.81 21.56
C ASN A 31 -1.69 -16.08 22.18
N LYS A 32 -2.00 -14.83 21.79
CA LYS A 32 -3.14 -14.05 22.31
C LYS A 32 -4.46 -14.39 21.61
N GLY A 33 -4.40 -15.14 20.51
CA GLY A 33 -5.56 -15.61 19.75
C GLY A 33 -5.32 -15.51 18.24
N GLU A 34 -6.25 -16.09 17.48
CA GLU A 34 -6.25 -16.06 16.03
C GLU A 34 -7.61 -15.59 15.53
N ILE A 35 -7.59 -14.85 14.44
CA ILE A 35 -8.78 -14.43 13.70
C ILE A 35 -8.67 -15.02 12.30
N TRP A 36 -9.72 -15.71 11.88
CA TRP A 36 -9.81 -16.35 10.59
C TRP A 36 -10.84 -15.61 9.74
N VAL A 37 -10.45 -15.31 8.50
CA VAL A 37 -11.27 -14.58 7.52
C VAL A 37 -11.24 -15.29 6.18
N GLU A 38 -12.32 -15.15 5.44
CA GLU A 38 -12.46 -15.71 4.10
C GLU A 38 -12.59 -14.58 3.08
N ASP A 39 -12.08 -14.85 1.87
CA ASP A 39 -12.21 -13.98 0.71
C ASP A 39 -11.53 -12.61 0.87
N ILE A 40 -10.40 -12.60 1.58
CA ILE A 40 -9.53 -11.43 1.75
C ILE A 40 -8.11 -11.85 1.39
N LEU A 41 -7.53 -11.19 0.38
CA LEU A 41 -6.19 -11.52 -0.14
C LEU A 41 -6.03 -13.02 -0.47
N ASN A 42 -7.12 -13.66 -0.88
CA ASN A 42 -7.27 -15.10 -1.05
C ASN A 42 -6.88 -15.61 -2.45
N LEU A 43 -6.44 -14.71 -3.33
CA LEU A 43 -6.07 -15.02 -4.71
C LEU A 43 -4.59 -14.71 -4.94
N GLY A 44 -3.84 -15.73 -5.34
CA GLY A 44 -2.46 -15.59 -5.82
C GLY A 44 -2.46 -15.33 -7.33
N ILE A 45 -1.99 -14.15 -7.73
CA ILE A 45 -1.85 -13.77 -9.14
C ILE A 45 -0.45 -14.10 -9.63
N SER A 46 -0.32 -14.66 -10.83
CA SER A 46 0.97 -14.82 -11.52
C SER A 46 1.38 -13.51 -12.18
N PRO A 47 2.43 -12.81 -11.68
CA PRO A 47 2.85 -11.54 -12.25
C PRO A 47 3.32 -11.69 -13.70
N VAL A 48 3.99 -12.80 -14.02
CA VAL A 48 4.48 -13.09 -15.37
C VAL A 48 3.31 -13.19 -16.35
N LYS A 49 2.28 -13.97 -16.04
CA LYS A 49 1.10 -14.09 -16.90
C LYS A 49 0.36 -12.76 -17.03
N LEU A 50 0.12 -12.09 -15.90
CA LEU A 50 -0.57 -10.79 -15.89
C LEU A 50 0.14 -9.76 -16.76
N ILE A 51 1.46 -9.61 -16.60
CA ILE A 51 2.27 -8.67 -17.38
C ILE A 51 2.26 -9.05 -18.86
N GLU A 52 2.39 -10.33 -19.20
CA GLU A 52 2.36 -10.79 -20.60
C GLU A 52 0.99 -10.55 -21.27
N ILE A 53 -0.11 -10.78 -20.55
CA ILE A 53 -1.47 -10.48 -21.05
C ILE A 53 -1.62 -8.98 -21.30
N VAL A 54 -1.26 -8.15 -20.32
CA VAL A 54 -1.33 -6.68 -20.45
C VAL A 54 -0.42 -6.19 -21.58
N LYS A 55 0.79 -6.74 -21.72
CA LYS A 55 1.74 -6.43 -22.79
C LYS A 55 1.16 -6.73 -24.16
N LYS A 56 0.62 -7.94 -24.38
CA LYS A 56 -0.02 -8.32 -25.65
C LYS A 56 -1.17 -7.37 -26.01
N ARG A 57 -2.01 -7.02 -25.04
CA ARG A 57 -3.12 -6.07 -25.23
C ARG A 57 -2.62 -4.66 -25.57
N PHE A 58 -1.60 -4.18 -24.86
CA PHE A 58 -0.99 -2.87 -25.14
C PHE A 58 -0.43 -2.80 -26.57
N LEU A 59 0.30 -3.83 -27.02
CA LEU A 59 0.81 -3.93 -28.39
C LEU A 59 -0.31 -4.03 -29.44
N ALA A 60 -1.39 -4.76 -29.13
CA ALA A 60 -2.55 -4.88 -30.02
C ALA A 60 -3.35 -3.57 -30.16
N LEU A 61 -3.14 -2.61 -29.25
CA LEU A 61 -3.68 -1.25 -29.29
C LEU A 61 -2.65 -0.24 -29.84
N ASP A 62 -1.71 -0.72 -30.67
CA ASP A 62 -0.62 0.04 -31.28
C ASP A 62 0.35 0.70 -30.28
N GLY A 63 0.34 0.23 -29.02
CA GLY A 63 1.31 0.62 -28.02
C GLY A 63 2.72 0.19 -28.41
N VAL A 64 3.72 1.03 -28.13
CA VAL A 64 5.13 0.76 -28.43
C VAL A 64 5.90 0.56 -27.14
N ILE A 65 6.70 -0.51 -27.07
CA ILE A 65 7.54 -0.83 -25.91
C ILE A 65 9.00 -0.77 -26.33
N PHE A 66 9.79 -0.02 -25.57
CA PHE A 66 11.25 0.03 -25.69
C PHE A 66 11.86 -0.69 -24.48
N GLU A 67 12.21 -1.97 -24.66
CA GLU A 67 12.88 -2.75 -23.62
C GLU A 67 14.38 -2.42 -23.56
N GLY A 68 15.00 -2.60 -22.39
CA GLY A 68 16.43 -2.30 -22.19
C GLY A 68 16.79 -0.81 -22.18
N CYS A 69 15.82 0.08 -22.39
CA CYS A 69 16.03 1.52 -22.40
C CYS A 69 15.93 2.12 -20.99
N SER A 70 16.83 3.04 -20.67
CA SER A 70 16.74 3.87 -19.45
C SER A 70 16.65 5.35 -19.80
N VAL A 71 15.94 6.12 -18.97
CA VAL A 71 15.80 7.57 -19.12
C VAL A 71 16.94 8.27 -18.40
N SER A 72 17.71 9.07 -19.12
CA SER A 72 18.83 9.87 -18.59
C SER A 72 18.41 11.28 -18.19
N GLY A 73 17.37 11.84 -18.83
CA GLY A 73 16.88 13.17 -18.54
C GLY A 73 15.46 13.42 -19.06
N ILE A 74 14.78 14.38 -18.42
CA ILE A 74 13.48 14.89 -18.86
C ILE A 74 13.60 16.42 -18.95
N SER A 75 13.27 16.99 -20.10
CA SER A 75 13.19 18.43 -20.32
C SER A 75 11.73 18.82 -20.55
N ILE A 76 11.26 19.83 -19.81
CA ILE A 76 9.86 20.26 -19.82
C ILE A 76 9.78 21.62 -20.48
N TYR A 77 8.93 21.71 -21.49
CA TYR A 77 8.61 22.90 -22.26
C TYR A 77 7.12 23.25 -22.09
N ASP A 78 6.71 24.40 -22.60
CA ASP A 78 5.32 24.86 -22.49
C ASP A 78 4.34 23.90 -23.17
N ASP A 79 4.72 23.33 -24.32
CA ASP A 79 3.89 22.47 -25.18
C ASP A 79 4.28 20.98 -25.19
N ALA A 80 5.46 20.63 -24.66
CA ALA A 80 5.99 19.27 -24.69
C ALA A 80 6.81 18.88 -23.46
N ALA A 81 6.88 17.59 -23.20
CA ALA A 81 7.89 16.97 -22.33
C ALA A 81 8.76 16.06 -23.20
N VAL A 82 10.08 16.19 -23.06
CA VAL A 82 11.05 15.48 -23.89
C VAL A 82 11.87 14.56 -23.00
N LEU A 83 11.80 13.26 -23.27
CA LEU A 83 12.66 12.25 -22.65
C LEU A 83 13.92 12.07 -23.47
N GLN A 84 15.06 12.09 -22.77
CA GLN A 84 16.34 11.66 -23.31
C GLN A 84 16.60 10.25 -22.79
N LEU A 85 16.81 9.31 -23.70
CA LEU A 85 17.21 7.95 -23.36
C LEU A 85 18.73 7.87 -23.23
N ALA A 86 19.24 6.97 -22.40
CA ALA A 86 20.68 6.79 -22.19
C ALA A 86 21.44 6.41 -23.47
N GLU A 87 20.76 5.79 -24.43
CA GLU A 87 21.29 5.42 -25.75
C GLU A 87 21.34 6.60 -26.74
N GLY A 88 20.92 7.80 -26.32
CA GLY A 88 20.94 9.03 -27.12
C GLY A 88 19.65 9.31 -27.90
N ASN A 89 18.70 8.38 -27.91
CA ASN A 89 17.38 8.57 -28.51
C ASN A 89 16.58 9.64 -27.75
N ILE A 90 15.80 10.44 -28.49
CA ILE A 90 14.97 11.51 -27.94
C ILE A 90 13.51 11.23 -28.27
N LEU A 91 12.66 11.22 -27.25
CA LEU A 91 11.22 11.01 -27.39
C LEU A 91 10.48 12.26 -26.91
N SER A 92 9.59 12.79 -27.75
CA SER A 92 8.71 13.90 -27.38
C SER A 92 7.32 13.38 -27.02
N SER A 93 6.73 13.91 -25.96
CA SER A 93 5.38 13.58 -25.52
C SER A 93 4.64 14.80 -24.96
N ARG A 94 3.31 14.70 -24.83
CA ARG A 94 2.51 15.73 -24.15
C ARG A 94 2.52 15.58 -22.64
N LEU A 95 2.61 14.33 -22.16
CA LEU A 95 2.59 13.93 -20.76
C LEU A 95 3.53 12.74 -20.57
N ILE A 96 4.22 12.72 -19.43
CA ILE A 96 5.04 11.62 -18.95
C ILE A 96 4.37 11.03 -17.71
N ILE A 97 4.19 9.72 -17.70
CA ILE A 97 3.75 8.97 -16.53
C ILE A 97 4.98 8.34 -15.87
N ASP A 98 5.36 8.83 -14.71
CA ASP A 98 6.42 8.26 -13.89
C ASP A 98 5.89 7.06 -13.11
N ALA A 99 6.16 5.86 -13.64
CA ALA A 99 5.86 4.57 -13.02
C ALA A 99 7.14 3.81 -12.62
N MET A 100 8.23 4.52 -12.27
CA MET A 100 9.54 3.91 -11.95
C MET A 100 9.64 3.35 -10.51
N GLY A 101 8.52 3.23 -9.81
CA GLY A 101 8.44 2.66 -8.48
C GLY A 101 8.93 3.58 -7.35
N ASN A 102 9.07 3.01 -6.14
CA ASN A 102 9.45 3.71 -4.91
C ASN A 102 10.79 4.49 -5.01
N PHE A 103 11.70 4.07 -5.90
CA PHE A 103 13.02 4.68 -6.04
C PHE A 103 13.15 5.60 -7.26
N SER A 104 12.02 6.01 -7.86
CA SER A 104 11.97 6.93 -8.99
C SER A 104 12.93 8.12 -8.82
N PRO A 105 13.84 8.36 -9.79
CA PRO A 105 14.70 9.54 -9.80
C PRO A 105 13.91 10.86 -9.84
N VAL A 106 12.73 10.88 -10.46
CA VAL A 106 11.85 12.06 -10.49
C VAL A 106 11.31 12.34 -9.09
N VAL A 107 10.79 11.32 -8.40
CA VAL A 107 10.31 11.44 -7.02
C VAL A 107 11.42 11.93 -6.08
N LYS A 108 12.64 11.42 -6.24
CA LYS A 108 13.81 11.88 -5.45
C LYS A 108 14.08 13.38 -5.63
N GLN A 109 13.92 13.90 -6.85
CA GLN A 109 14.04 15.34 -7.13
C GLN A 109 12.91 16.14 -6.48
N ILE A 110 11.65 15.67 -6.61
CA ILE A 110 10.48 16.34 -5.99
C ILE A 110 10.64 16.41 -4.47
N ARG A 111 11.09 15.32 -3.85
CA ARG A 111 11.27 15.24 -2.40
C ARG A 111 12.57 15.91 -1.91
N GLY A 112 13.45 16.35 -2.80
CA GLY A 112 14.68 17.08 -2.44
C GLY A 112 15.59 16.33 -1.46
N GLY A 113 15.68 15.01 -1.55
CA GLY A 113 16.46 14.18 -0.62
C GLY A 113 15.86 14.01 0.77
N ARG A 114 14.57 14.37 0.98
CA ARG A 114 13.86 14.12 2.23
C ARG A 114 13.88 12.62 2.56
N LYS A 115 14.25 12.31 3.81
CA LYS A 115 14.20 10.94 4.35
C LYS A 115 12.74 10.46 4.42
N PRO A 116 12.48 9.16 4.19
CA PRO A 116 11.18 8.56 4.49
C PRO A 116 10.79 8.76 5.95
N ASP A 117 9.50 8.85 6.23
CA ASP A 117 8.94 8.92 7.60
C ASP A 117 8.97 7.54 8.30
N GLY A 118 9.00 6.48 7.49
CA GLY A 118 9.17 5.10 7.91
C GLY A 118 9.72 4.24 6.77
N VAL A 119 10.21 3.06 7.12
CA VAL A 119 10.69 2.06 6.17
C VAL A 119 10.20 0.70 6.62
N CYS A 120 9.69 -0.09 5.70
CA CYS A 120 9.55 -1.53 5.90
C CYS A 120 10.72 -2.25 5.24
N LEU A 121 11.34 -3.11 6.02
CA LEU A 121 12.35 -4.05 5.57
C LEU A 121 11.69 -5.41 5.47
N VAL A 122 11.77 -6.04 4.31
CA VAL A 122 11.24 -7.39 4.07
C VAL A 122 12.36 -8.31 3.65
N VAL A 123 12.27 -9.55 4.10
CA VAL A 123 13.05 -10.71 3.64
C VAL A 123 12.11 -11.89 3.49
N GLY A 124 12.48 -12.91 2.72
CA GLY A 124 11.65 -14.08 2.57
C GLY A 124 12.13 -15.07 1.54
N SER A 125 11.36 -16.12 1.34
CA SER A 125 11.60 -17.10 0.30
C SER A 125 10.32 -17.71 -0.26
N CYS A 126 10.37 -18.15 -1.50
CA CYS A 126 9.46 -19.17 -2.02
C CYS A 126 10.17 -20.52 -1.93
N ALA A 127 9.50 -21.51 -1.35
CA ALA A 127 10.04 -22.85 -1.19
C ALA A 127 8.99 -23.93 -1.45
N HIS A 128 9.47 -25.08 -1.95
CA HIS A 128 8.69 -26.29 -2.18
C HIS A 128 8.84 -27.25 -0.99
N GLY A 129 7.77 -27.97 -0.64
CA GLY A 129 7.80 -29.05 0.36
C GLY A 129 6.75 -28.93 1.48
N PHE A 130 5.85 -27.95 1.40
CA PHE A 130 4.78 -27.74 2.39
C PHE A 130 3.62 -28.70 2.15
N LYS A 131 3.37 -29.62 3.09
CA LYS A 131 2.30 -30.63 2.98
C LYS A 131 0.90 -30.05 3.15
N ASP A 132 0.72 -29.18 4.15
CA ASP A 132 -0.54 -28.50 4.45
C ASP A 132 -0.43 -27.03 4.02
N ASN A 133 -0.92 -26.72 2.82
CA ASN A 133 -0.72 -25.41 2.18
C ASN A 133 -2.01 -24.84 1.58
N SER A 134 -3.12 -24.97 2.31
CA SER A 134 -4.44 -24.46 1.90
C SER A 134 -4.83 -23.14 2.57
N THR A 135 -4.06 -22.69 3.56
CA THR A 135 -4.32 -21.47 4.35
C THR A 135 -3.18 -20.47 4.21
N SER A 136 -3.47 -19.21 4.58
CA SER A 136 -2.48 -18.13 4.57
C SER A 136 -2.42 -17.40 5.91
N ASP A 137 -1.35 -16.64 6.09
CA ASP A 137 -1.23 -15.61 7.13
C ASP A 137 -1.18 -14.23 6.46
N VAL A 138 -2.20 -13.41 6.71
CA VAL A 138 -2.25 -12.01 6.24
C VAL A 138 -1.36 -11.13 7.10
N ILE A 139 -1.35 -11.39 8.41
CA ILE A 139 -0.39 -10.80 9.33
C ILE A 139 -0.27 -11.70 10.56
N TYR A 140 0.95 -12.14 10.83
CA TYR A 140 1.24 -12.95 12.02
C TYR A 140 2.45 -12.39 12.77
N SER A 141 2.35 -12.29 14.09
CA SER A 141 3.51 -11.99 14.93
C SER A 141 3.80 -13.17 15.85
N SER A 142 5.02 -13.70 15.76
CA SER A 142 5.45 -14.91 16.48
C SER A 142 6.33 -14.62 17.70
N SER A 143 6.60 -13.34 18.02
CA SER A 143 7.49 -12.96 19.11
C SER A 143 7.25 -11.54 19.60
N SER A 144 7.60 -11.25 20.84
CA SER A 144 7.87 -9.89 21.34
C SER A 144 8.95 -9.17 20.53
N VAL A 145 9.08 -7.86 20.77
CA VAL A 145 10.18 -7.02 20.27
C VAL A 145 11.53 -7.66 20.57
N LYS A 146 12.39 -7.70 19.56
CA LYS A 146 13.75 -8.25 19.62
C LYS A 146 14.79 -7.19 19.30
N LYS A 147 16.00 -7.42 19.79
CA LYS A 147 17.17 -6.62 19.42
C LYS A 147 17.88 -7.26 18.23
N VAL A 148 18.13 -6.47 17.20
CA VAL A 148 18.85 -6.88 15.98
C VAL A 148 19.92 -5.83 15.71
N GLY A 149 21.19 -6.26 15.78
CA GLY A 149 22.32 -5.35 15.83
C GLY A 149 22.17 -4.31 16.95
N SER A 150 22.06 -3.04 16.56
CA SER A 150 21.86 -1.88 17.46
C SER A 150 20.42 -1.41 17.61
N ALA A 151 19.49 -1.99 16.84
CA ALA A 151 18.09 -1.58 16.77
C ALA A 151 17.17 -2.55 17.50
N GLU A 152 15.95 -2.09 17.77
CA GLU A 152 14.85 -2.94 18.22
C GLU A 152 13.84 -3.07 17.09
N VAL A 153 13.35 -4.29 16.88
CA VAL A 153 12.43 -4.64 15.80
C VAL A 153 11.30 -5.51 16.31
N GLN A 154 10.13 -5.33 15.72
CA GLN A 154 9.02 -6.26 15.82
C GLN A 154 8.93 -7.02 14.50
N TYR A 155 9.03 -8.35 14.56
CA TYR A 155 8.87 -9.18 13.37
C TYR A 155 7.41 -9.53 13.13
N PHE A 156 7.02 -9.38 11.87
CA PHE A 156 5.76 -9.81 11.33
C PHE A 156 6.02 -10.82 10.21
N TRP A 157 5.07 -11.71 10.01
CA TRP A 157 5.09 -12.75 9.02
C TRP A 157 3.86 -12.65 8.14
N GLU A 158 4.09 -12.96 6.88
CA GLU A 158 3.07 -13.21 5.87
C GLU A 158 3.42 -14.52 5.18
N ALA A 159 2.42 -15.33 4.91
CA ALA A 159 2.67 -16.59 4.22
C ALA A 159 1.48 -16.99 3.36
N PHE A 160 1.76 -17.28 2.08
CA PHE A 160 0.73 -17.56 1.09
C PHE A 160 1.11 -18.80 0.27
N PRO A 161 0.15 -19.68 -0.04
CA PRO A 161 0.34 -20.69 -1.09
C PRO A 161 0.80 -20.02 -2.38
N ALA A 162 1.82 -20.58 -3.03
CA ALA A 162 2.37 -20.04 -4.26
C ALA A 162 1.72 -20.69 -5.48
N GLY A 163 1.57 -19.91 -6.55
CA GLY A 163 0.98 -20.39 -7.80
C GLY A 163 1.89 -21.31 -8.64
N SER A 164 3.11 -21.58 -8.20
CA SER A 164 4.07 -22.46 -8.90
C SER A 164 3.84 -23.94 -8.65
N GLY A 165 3.13 -24.30 -7.58
CA GLY A 165 2.80 -25.68 -7.25
C GLY A 165 2.01 -25.79 -5.94
N PRO A 166 1.24 -26.88 -5.72
CA PRO A 166 0.41 -27.03 -4.53
C PRO A 166 1.22 -27.12 -3.22
N LEU A 167 2.48 -27.56 -3.31
CA LEU A 167 3.39 -27.68 -2.17
C LEU A 167 4.32 -26.47 -2.02
N ASP A 168 4.15 -25.44 -2.87
CA ASP A 168 5.00 -24.26 -2.89
C ASP A 168 4.36 -23.17 -2.04
N ARG A 169 5.14 -22.55 -1.17
CA ARG A 169 4.67 -21.47 -0.28
C ARG A 169 5.65 -20.33 -0.31
N THR A 170 5.12 -19.12 -0.41
CA THR A 170 5.91 -17.90 -0.22
C THR A 170 5.77 -17.46 1.22
N THR A 171 6.89 -17.28 1.90
CA THR A 171 6.96 -16.82 3.28
C THR A 171 7.77 -15.53 3.34
N TYR A 172 7.20 -14.50 3.95
CA TYR A 172 7.83 -13.22 4.19
C TYR A 172 7.99 -13.01 5.68
N MET A 173 9.10 -12.41 6.07
CA MET A 173 9.29 -11.78 7.37
C MET A 173 9.63 -10.32 7.15
N PHE A 174 8.97 -9.43 7.88
CA PHE A 174 9.18 -8.00 7.72
C PHE A 174 9.15 -7.26 9.05
N THR A 175 9.67 -6.04 9.04
CA THR A 175 9.65 -5.15 10.20
C THR A 175 9.59 -3.69 9.79
N TYR A 176 8.95 -2.89 10.64
CA TYR A 176 8.86 -1.44 10.50
C TYR A 176 9.94 -0.75 11.29
N VAL A 177 10.69 0.13 10.62
CA VAL A 177 11.77 0.90 11.24
C VAL A 177 11.65 2.37 10.90
N ASN A 178 12.11 3.20 11.83
CA ASN A 178 12.42 4.59 11.54
C ASN A 178 13.79 4.62 10.84
N PRO A 179 13.94 5.22 9.63
CA PRO A 179 15.21 5.19 8.90
C PRO A 179 16.31 5.97 9.64
N GLN A 180 17.30 5.24 10.13
CA GLN A 180 18.46 5.75 10.85
C GLN A 180 19.73 5.00 10.41
N PRO A 181 20.94 5.56 10.60
CA PRO A 181 22.18 4.87 10.25
C PRO A 181 22.37 3.53 10.98
N ASP A 182 21.73 3.36 12.13
CA ASP A 182 21.79 2.16 12.98
C ASP A 182 20.60 1.20 12.77
N SER A 183 19.76 1.46 11.75
CA SER A 183 18.71 0.53 11.31
C SER A 183 19.31 -0.82 10.89
N PRO A 184 18.59 -1.93 11.11
CA PRO A 184 19.04 -3.25 10.72
C PRO A 184 19.38 -3.35 9.23
N LYS A 185 20.38 -4.16 8.90
CA LYS A 185 20.71 -4.53 7.52
C LYS A 185 19.80 -5.64 7.03
N LEU A 186 19.56 -5.71 5.72
CA LEU A 186 18.77 -6.78 5.12
C LEU A 186 19.43 -8.15 5.33
N GLU A 187 20.76 -8.21 5.34
CA GLU A 187 21.53 -9.41 5.62
C GLU A 187 21.27 -9.92 7.04
N GLU A 188 21.22 -9.03 8.05
CA GLU A 188 20.90 -9.41 9.44
C GLU A 188 19.48 -9.94 9.56
N LEU A 189 18.52 -9.32 8.87
CA LEU A 189 17.13 -9.81 8.82
C LEU A 189 17.04 -11.17 8.13
N LEU A 190 17.84 -11.40 7.09
CA LEU A 190 17.81 -12.65 6.33
C LEU A 190 18.37 -13.81 7.15
N GLU A 191 19.41 -13.58 7.97
CA GLU A 191 19.91 -14.58 8.93
C GLU A 191 18.82 -14.93 9.96
N ASP A 192 18.19 -13.93 10.58
CA ASP A 192 17.08 -14.13 11.51
C ASP A 192 15.90 -14.88 10.85
N TYR A 193 15.66 -14.63 9.56
CA TYR A 193 14.60 -15.29 8.81
C TYR A 193 14.85 -16.80 8.72
N TRP A 194 16.07 -17.22 8.37
CA TRP A 194 16.41 -18.64 8.27
C TRP A 194 16.33 -19.36 9.61
N ASP A 195 16.70 -18.68 10.70
CA ASP A 195 16.61 -19.23 12.05
C ASP A 195 15.17 -19.38 12.54
N LEU A 196 14.29 -18.42 12.21
CA LEU A 196 12.94 -18.36 12.75
C LEU A 196 11.88 -19.04 11.88
N MET A 197 12.06 -19.07 10.56
CA MET A 197 11.08 -19.59 9.60
C MET A 197 10.70 -21.06 9.88
N PRO A 198 11.63 -21.99 10.19
CA PRO A 198 11.28 -23.38 10.48
C PRO A 198 10.27 -23.53 11.63
N LYS A 199 10.46 -22.74 12.70
CA LYS A 199 9.55 -22.74 13.85
C LYS A 199 8.20 -22.13 13.49
N TYR A 200 8.20 -21.04 12.73
CA TYR A 200 6.97 -20.36 12.32
C TYR A 200 6.11 -21.23 11.40
N GLN A 201 6.71 -21.85 10.38
CA GLN A 201 6.01 -22.72 9.43
C GLN A 201 5.79 -24.15 9.96
N GLY A 202 6.42 -24.53 11.07
CA GLY A 202 6.32 -25.89 11.62
C GLY A 202 6.98 -26.96 10.74
N VAL A 203 8.03 -26.60 9.99
CA VAL A 203 8.73 -27.50 9.05
C VAL A 203 10.24 -27.36 9.18
N SER A 204 10.98 -28.46 9.02
CA SER A 204 12.45 -28.39 8.94
C SER A 204 12.90 -27.80 7.61
N ILE A 205 13.93 -26.96 7.62
CA ILE A 205 14.51 -26.41 6.39
C ILE A 205 15.09 -27.49 5.47
N ASP A 206 15.58 -28.60 6.02
CA ASP A 206 16.11 -29.74 5.25
C ASP A 206 15.04 -30.44 4.40
N ASN A 207 13.76 -30.23 4.75
CA ASN A 207 12.62 -30.77 3.99
C ASN A 207 12.13 -29.81 2.91
N LEU A 208 12.77 -28.65 2.75
CA LEU A 208 12.36 -27.61 1.82
C LEU A 208 13.38 -27.42 0.71
N GLU A 209 12.89 -27.31 -0.53
CA GLU A 209 13.68 -26.85 -1.66
C GLU A 209 13.43 -25.35 -1.84
N ILE A 210 14.48 -24.53 -1.66
CA ILE A 210 14.38 -23.08 -1.81
C ILE A 210 14.38 -22.73 -3.31
N LEU A 211 13.25 -22.21 -3.80
CA LEU A 211 13.07 -21.84 -5.20
C LEU A 211 13.53 -20.40 -5.47
N ARG A 212 13.31 -19.50 -4.50
CA ARG A 212 13.65 -18.08 -4.61
C ARG A 212 13.86 -17.47 -3.24
N VAL A 213 14.83 -16.57 -3.14
CA VAL A 213 15.03 -15.68 -1.98
C VAL A 213 14.68 -14.25 -2.40
N ILE A 214 14.09 -13.50 -1.48
CA ILE A 214 13.67 -12.12 -1.71
C ILE A 214 14.09 -11.24 -0.54
N TYR A 215 14.36 -9.98 -0.84
CA TYR A 215 14.61 -8.94 0.14
C TYR A 215 14.28 -7.59 -0.48
N GLY A 216 13.83 -6.64 0.34
CA GLY A 216 13.33 -5.37 -0.17
C GLY A 216 13.23 -4.30 0.90
N ILE A 217 13.25 -3.05 0.43
CA ILE A 217 13.10 -1.85 1.26
C ILE A 217 11.96 -1.03 0.67
N PHE A 218 10.93 -0.79 1.48
CA PHE A 218 9.78 0.01 1.10
C PHE A 218 9.74 1.29 1.93
N PRO A 219 10.07 2.45 1.34
CA PRO A 219 9.95 3.73 2.02
C PRO A 219 8.48 4.14 2.14
N THR A 220 8.11 4.70 3.30
CA THR A 220 6.81 5.38 3.49
C THR A 220 7.03 6.86 3.74
N TYR A 221 6.11 7.67 3.20
CA TYR A 221 6.05 9.10 3.41
C TYR A 221 4.64 9.48 3.84
N CYS A 222 4.50 10.20 4.96
CA CYS A 222 3.21 10.69 5.45
C CYS A 222 2.52 11.60 4.43
N GLU A 223 3.33 12.44 3.78
CA GLU A 223 2.92 13.27 2.64
C GLU A 223 2.86 12.42 1.36
N SER A 224 1.84 11.55 1.31
CA SER A 224 1.47 10.78 0.12
C SER A 224 -0.06 10.70 -0.01
N PRO A 225 -0.63 10.58 -1.23
CA PRO A 225 0.04 10.59 -2.54
C PRO A 225 0.82 11.87 -2.83
N LEU A 226 1.91 11.76 -3.60
CA LEU A 226 2.79 12.87 -3.94
C LEU A 226 2.14 13.74 -5.03
N PRO A 227 1.90 15.04 -4.76
CA PRO A 227 1.43 15.97 -5.77
C PRO A 227 2.43 16.13 -6.92
N ALA A 228 1.94 16.30 -8.14
CA ALA A 228 2.79 16.60 -9.28
C ALA A 228 3.49 17.96 -9.09
N ALA A 229 4.83 17.96 -9.09
CA ALA A 229 5.62 19.18 -8.92
C ALA A 229 6.00 19.85 -10.24
N PHE A 230 5.91 19.12 -11.36
CA PHE A 230 6.32 19.59 -12.67
C PHE A 230 5.16 19.53 -13.66
N ASN A 231 5.13 20.47 -14.62
CA ASN A 231 4.19 20.39 -15.74
C ASN A 231 4.47 19.12 -16.54
N ARG A 232 3.42 18.49 -17.08
CA ARG A 232 3.52 17.36 -18.00
C ARG A 232 4.23 16.12 -17.42
N VAL A 233 4.37 15.99 -16.10
CA VAL A 233 4.91 14.81 -15.42
C VAL A 233 3.99 14.42 -14.25
N LEU A 234 3.50 13.18 -14.24
CA LEU A 234 2.62 12.66 -13.20
C LEU A 234 3.19 11.36 -12.61
N GLN A 235 3.31 11.29 -11.28
CA GLN A 235 3.71 10.08 -10.57
C GLN A 235 2.55 9.07 -10.51
N PHE A 236 2.84 7.80 -10.73
CA PHE A 236 1.86 6.71 -10.81
C PHE A 236 2.36 5.42 -10.14
N GLY A 237 1.44 4.63 -9.57
CA GLY A 237 1.79 3.45 -8.78
C GLY A 237 2.65 3.81 -7.57
N ASP A 238 3.63 2.98 -7.23
CA ASP A 238 4.48 3.20 -6.05
C ASP A 238 5.23 4.55 -6.10
N ALA A 239 5.51 5.09 -7.30
CA ALA A 239 6.14 6.41 -7.44
C ALA A 239 5.26 7.54 -6.89
N SER A 240 3.93 7.39 -6.90
CA SER A 240 3.03 8.37 -6.28
C SER A 240 2.93 8.19 -4.77
N GLY A 241 3.34 7.05 -4.21
CA GLY A 241 3.19 6.74 -2.79
C GLY A 241 1.74 6.48 -2.36
N ILE A 242 0.84 6.16 -3.29
CA ILE A 242 -0.59 5.91 -3.00
C ILE A 242 -0.86 4.57 -2.27
N GLN A 243 0.17 3.75 -2.11
CA GLN A 243 0.11 2.47 -1.39
C GLN A 243 -0.07 2.66 0.12
N SER A 244 -0.70 1.68 0.78
CA SER A 244 -0.85 1.66 2.24
C SER A 244 0.51 1.61 2.96
N PRO A 245 0.74 2.41 4.02
CA PRO A 245 1.92 2.31 4.85
C PRO A 245 1.89 1.11 5.81
N VAL A 246 0.80 0.34 5.88
CA VAL A 246 0.58 -0.77 6.83
C VAL A 246 0.69 -2.15 6.18
N SER A 247 0.38 -2.28 4.88
CA SER A 247 0.52 -3.56 4.16
C SER A 247 1.53 -3.49 3.01
N PHE A 248 1.87 -2.28 2.56
CA PHE A 248 2.59 -2.05 1.30
C PHE A 248 1.96 -2.71 0.07
N GLY A 249 0.64 -2.97 0.11
CA GLY A 249 -0.14 -3.50 -1.00
C GLY A 249 -0.28 -2.49 -2.15
N GLY A 250 0.81 -2.21 -2.87
CA GLY A 250 0.86 -1.24 -3.96
C GLY A 250 -0.07 -1.62 -5.12
N PHE A 251 -0.10 -2.91 -5.49
CA PHE A 251 -0.95 -3.39 -6.58
C PHE A 251 -2.45 -3.24 -6.26
N GLY A 252 -2.89 -3.61 -5.05
CA GLY A 252 -4.29 -3.45 -4.64
C GLY A 252 -4.73 -1.98 -4.58
N SER A 253 -3.88 -1.09 -4.06
CA SER A 253 -4.15 0.35 -4.08
C SER A 253 -4.22 0.88 -5.52
N LEU A 254 -3.30 0.44 -6.39
CA LEU A 254 -3.26 0.84 -7.79
C LEU A 254 -4.54 0.45 -8.53
N THR A 255 -4.98 -0.80 -8.44
CA THR A 255 -6.18 -1.27 -9.14
C THR A 255 -7.43 -0.53 -8.68
N ARG A 256 -7.55 -0.25 -7.38
CA ARG A 256 -8.64 0.54 -6.80
C ARG A 256 -8.71 1.96 -7.38
N HIS A 257 -7.56 2.60 -7.61
CA HIS A 257 -7.50 3.97 -8.14
C HIS A 257 -7.46 4.07 -9.67
N LEU A 258 -7.35 2.95 -10.37
CA LEU A 258 -7.11 2.92 -11.80
C LEU A 258 -8.21 3.63 -12.59
N GLY A 259 -9.48 3.38 -12.26
CA GLY A 259 -10.62 3.99 -12.94
C GLY A 259 -10.67 5.51 -12.80
N ARG A 260 -10.35 6.08 -11.63
CA ARG A 260 -10.30 7.54 -11.47
C ARG A 260 -9.08 8.15 -12.16
N LEU A 261 -7.94 7.46 -12.12
CA LEU A 261 -6.68 7.96 -12.67
C LEU A 261 -6.69 7.93 -14.20
N SER A 262 -7.16 6.84 -14.82
CA SER A 262 -7.25 6.74 -16.28
C SER A 262 -8.18 7.80 -16.86
N ASN A 263 -9.39 7.94 -16.30
CA ASN A 263 -10.36 8.96 -16.70
C ASN A 263 -9.82 10.37 -16.48
N GLY A 264 -9.15 10.61 -15.34
CA GLY A 264 -8.57 11.90 -15.03
C GLY A 264 -7.42 12.29 -15.94
N ILE A 265 -6.51 11.36 -16.24
CA ILE A 265 -5.41 11.56 -17.19
C ILE A 265 -5.96 11.83 -18.59
N TYR A 266 -6.97 11.07 -19.04
CA TYR A 266 -7.62 11.28 -20.33
C TYR A 266 -8.24 12.67 -20.45
N GLU A 267 -8.98 13.12 -19.44
CA GLU A 267 -9.53 14.47 -19.39
C GLU A 267 -8.44 15.56 -19.36
N ALA A 268 -7.34 15.34 -18.64
CA ALA A 268 -6.24 16.28 -18.55
C ALA A 268 -5.52 16.44 -19.91
N ILE A 269 -5.25 15.34 -20.61
CA ILE A 269 -4.65 15.36 -21.95
C ILE A 269 -5.60 16.05 -22.95
N ASN A 270 -6.89 15.74 -22.93
CA ASN A 270 -7.84 16.32 -23.89
C ASN A 270 -8.11 17.81 -23.64
N GLY A 271 -8.12 18.24 -22.38
CA GLY A 271 -8.29 19.64 -22.01
C GLY A 271 -6.99 20.46 -22.02
N ASP A 272 -5.85 19.83 -22.28
CA ASP A 272 -4.50 20.39 -22.08
C ASP A 272 -4.29 20.94 -20.66
N PHE A 273 -4.85 20.26 -19.65
CA PHE A 273 -4.70 20.57 -18.23
C PHE A 273 -3.47 19.88 -17.65
N LEU A 274 -2.33 20.12 -18.30
CA LEU A 274 -1.07 19.43 -18.04
C LEU A 274 -0.08 20.29 -17.23
N ASP A 275 -0.55 21.38 -16.64
CA ASP A 275 0.15 22.13 -15.61
C ASP A 275 0.25 21.33 -14.30
N SER A 276 1.29 21.59 -13.51
CA SER A 276 1.58 20.89 -12.25
C SER A 276 0.40 20.92 -11.28
N TYR A 277 -0.30 22.06 -11.16
CA TYR A 277 -1.48 22.18 -10.31
C TYR A 277 -2.58 21.22 -10.75
N SER A 278 -2.90 21.16 -12.04
CA SER A 278 -3.99 20.31 -12.55
C SER A 278 -3.67 18.83 -12.48
N LEU A 279 -2.40 18.46 -12.69
CA LEU A 279 -1.92 17.10 -12.49
C LEU A 279 -1.90 16.72 -11.01
N SER A 280 -1.61 17.67 -10.11
CA SER A 280 -1.62 17.42 -8.66
C SER A 280 -2.98 16.96 -8.13
N LEU A 281 -4.07 17.39 -8.76
CA LEU A 281 -5.42 16.97 -8.40
C LEU A 281 -5.68 15.48 -8.65
N LEU A 282 -4.85 14.79 -9.45
CA LEU A 282 -4.92 13.35 -9.66
C LEU A 282 -4.28 12.55 -8.51
N ASN A 283 -3.36 13.17 -7.77
CA ASN A 283 -2.76 12.64 -6.54
C ASN A 283 -3.13 13.55 -5.35
N PRO A 284 -4.43 13.65 -5.00
CA PRO A 284 -4.88 14.53 -3.95
C PRO A 284 -4.45 14.01 -2.58
N TYR A 285 -4.53 14.87 -1.57
CA TYR A 285 -4.46 14.46 -0.18
C TYR A 285 -5.52 13.39 0.15
N MET A 286 -5.09 12.30 0.81
CA MET A 286 -5.91 11.16 1.16
C MET A 286 -5.90 10.94 2.68
N PRO A 287 -6.87 11.50 3.43
CA PRO A 287 -6.86 11.40 4.89
C PRO A 287 -6.99 9.97 5.41
N ASN A 288 -7.65 9.06 4.70
CA ASN A 288 -7.66 7.63 5.05
C ASN A 288 -6.25 7.01 5.03
N LEU A 289 -5.44 7.38 4.04
CA LEU A 289 -4.06 6.94 3.94
C LEU A 289 -3.21 7.59 5.04
N SER A 290 -3.30 8.90 5.21
CA SER A 290 -2.52 9.61 6.24
C SER A 290 -2.91 9.17 7.67
N ALA A 291 -4.18 8.89 7.93
CA ALA A 291 -4.64 8.36 9.22
C ALA A 291 -4.09 6.95 9.49
N SER A 292 -3.81 6.16 8.45
CA SER A 292 -3.25 4.81 8.61
C SER A 292 -1.78 4.82 9.09
N TRP A 293 -1.06 5.92 8.89
CA TRP A 293 0.33 6.05 9.31
C TRP A 293 0.52 5.87 10.84
N LEU A 294 -0.48 6.24 11.64
CA LEU A 294 -0.44 5.99 13.08
C LEU A 294 -0.29 4.50 13.41
N PHE A 295 -0.93 3.61 12.63
CA PHE A 295 -0.80 2.17 12.83
C PHE A 295 0.63 1.71 12.55
N GLN A 296 1.21 2.15 11.43
CA GLN A 296 2.61 1.86 11.11
C GLN A 296 3.54 2.29 12.25
N ARG A 297 3.34 3.51 12.77
CA ARG A 297 4.13 4.07 13.87
C ARG A 297 3.95 3.28 15.17
N ALA A 298 2.74 2.85 15.48
CA ALA A 298 2.43 2.05 16.65
C ALA A 298 2.96 0.59 16.54
N MET A 299 3.09 0.07 15.32
CA MET A 299 3.64 -1.26 15.02
C MET A 299 5.17 -1.28 14.87
N SER A 300 5.82 -0.12 14.89
CA SER A 300 7.28 0.00 14.84
C SER A 300 7.87 -0.10 16.24
N ALA A 301 8.91 -0.91 16.44
CA ALA A 301 9.63 -0.98 17.71
C ALA A 301 10.53 0.26 17.92
N LYS A 302 10.80 0.60 19.18
CA LYS A 302 11.59 1.78 19.57
C LYS A 302 12.51 1.46 20.74
N LYS A 303 13.81 1.66 20.53
CA LYS A 303 14.92 1.39 21.47
C LYS A 303 14.82 1.99 22.88
N GLN A 304 14.01 3.04 23.09
CA GLN A 304 14.00 3.83 24.33
C GLN A 304 12.60 4.02 24.92
N THR A 305 11.63 3.18 24.57
CA THR A 305 10.30 3.28 25.18
C THR A 305 10.23 2.43 26.45
N ASN A 306 9.75 3.03 27.55
CA ASN A 306 9.40 2.31 28.79
C ASN A 306 8.06 1.56 28.60
N VAL A 307 7.99 0.75 27.56
CA VAL A 307 6.82 -0.02 27.13
C VAL A 307 7.24 -1.49 27.06
N SER A 308 6.34 -2.41 27.42
CA SER A 308 6.67 -3.84 27.43
C SER A 308 7.00 -4.34 26.02
N PRO A 309 7.96 -5.27 25.85
CA PRO A 309 8.26 -5.88 24.55
C PRO A 309 7.07 -6.57 23.87
N GLU A 310 6.05 -6.96 24.64
CA GLU A 310 4.82 -7.62 24.19
C GLU A 310 3.73 -6.61 23.74
N PHE A 311 3.96 -5.31 23.96
CA PHE A 311 2.94 -4.27 23.78
C PHE A 311 2.37 -4.23 22.36
N ILE A 312 3.21 -4.37 21.33
CA ILE A 312 2.76 -4.31 19.94
C ILE A 312 1.80 -5.47 19.66
N ASN A 313 2.12 -6.67 20.16
CA ASN A 313 1.24 -7.84 20.04
C ASN A 313 -0.07 -7.65 20.84
N GLU A 314 0.00 -7.06 22.03
CA GLU A 314 -1.21 -6.73 22.81
C GLU A 314 -2.09 -5.70 22.10
N LEU A 315 -1.51 -4.65 21.55
CA LEU A 315 -2.21 -3.60 20.83
C LEU A 315 -2.92 -4.15 19.59
N LEU A 316 -2.23 -4.97 18.80
CA LEU A 316 -2.78 -5.59 17.60
C LEU A 316 -3.89 -6.58 17.95
N ASP A 317 -3.69 -7.45 18.96
CA ASP A 317 -4.72 -8.36 19.44
C ASP A 317 -6.01 -7.64 19.86
N ILE A 318 -5.88 -6.58 20.65
CA ILE A 318 -7.02 -5.78 21.12
C ILE A 318 -7.74 -5.09 19.96
N ASN A 319 -7.00 -4.50 19.03
CA ASN A 319 -7.58 -3.83 17.87
C ASN A 319 -8.33 -4.83 16.98
N PHE A 320 -7.71 -5.95 16.64
CA PHE A 320 -8.31 -6.96 15.77
C PHE A 320 -9.52 -7.65 16.40
N LYS A 321 -9.49 -7.98 17.70
CA LYS A 321 -10.67 -8.48 18.42
C LYS A 321 -11.79 -7.45 18.48
N SER A 322 -11.46 -6.17 18.62
CA SER A 322 -12.43 -5.09 18.59
C SER A 322 -13.09 -4.99 17.21
N MET A 323 -12.31 -5.05 16.13
CA MET A 323 -12.83 -5.06 14.76
C MET A 323 -13.68 -6.30 14.48
N GLN A 324 -13.24 -7.48 14.90
CA GLN A 324 -14.02 -8.72 14.78
C GLN A 324 -15.36 -8.63 15.51
N ARG A 325 -15.39 -8.05 16.72
CA ARG A 325 -16.63 -7.82 17.47
C ARG A 325 -17.58 -6.82 16.78
N LEU A 326 -17.04 -5.87 16.04
CA LEU A 326 -17.81 -4.89 15.26
C LEU A 326 -18.29 -5.45 13.90
N GLY A 327 -17.74 -6.59 13.46
CA GLY A 327 -18.16 -7.34 12.29
C GLY A 327 -17.50 -6.92 10.97
N ASP A 328 -17.89 -7.59 9.90
CA ASP A 328 -17.33 -7.47 8.56
C ASP A 328 -17.27 -6.04 7.99
N PRO A 329 -18.27 -5.16 8.21
CA PRO A 329 -18.19 -3.77 7.75
C PRO A 329 -17.06 -2.94 8.39
N VAL A 330 -16.42 -3.46 9.43
CA VAL A 330 -15.24 -2.85 10.06
C VAL A 330 -13.97 -3.62 9.71
N LEU A 331 -14.00 -4.95 9.85
CA LEU A 331 -12.81 -5.79 9.69
C LEU A 331 -12.34 -5.91 8.24
N ARG A 332 -13.26 -6.20 7.30
CA ARG A 332 -12.91 -6.43 5.88
C ARG A 332 -12.24 -5.24 5.21
N PRO A 333 -12.78 -4.00 5.26
CA PRO A 333 -12.12 -2.85 4.64
C PRO A 333 -10.74 -2.58 5.24
N PHE A 334 -10.57 -2.76 6.56
CA PHE A 334 -9.27 -2.59 7.20
C PHE A 334 -8.21 -3.57 6.67
N LEU A 335 -8.56 -4.85 6.54
CA LEU A 335 -7.67 -5.88 5.99
C LEU A 335 -7.35 -5.70 4.50
N GLN A 336 -8.11 -4.87 3.79
CA GLN A 336 -7.89 -4.49 2.40
C GLN A 336 -7.38 -3.05 2.28
N ASP A 337 -6.79 -2.50 3.35
CA ASP A 337 -6.17 -1.18 3.42
C ASP A 337 -7.10 0.02 3.17
N VAL A 338 -8.40 -0.17 3.37
CA VAL A 338 -9.38 0.91 3.29
C VAL A 338 -9.78 1.36 4.68
N ILE A 339 -9.18 2.46 5.12
CA ILE A 339 -9.58 3.13 6.36
C ILE A 339 -10.78 4.03 6.10
N GLN A 340 -11.83 3.85 6.91
CA GLN A 340 -13.05 4.67 6.88
C GLN A 340 -13.28 5.29 8.26
N PHE A 341 -13.85 6.50 8.29
CA PHE A 341 -14.08 7.25 9.54
C PHE A 341 -14.89 6.45 10.57
N GLY A 342 -16.07 5.94 10.17
CA GLY A 342 -16.98 5.23 11.06
C GLY A 342 -16.38 3.96 11.68
N PRO A 343 -15.87 3.02 10.86
CA PRO A 343 -15.13 1.85 11.34
C PRO A 343 -13.98 2.19 12.29
N LEU A 344 -13.15 3.18 11.94
CA LEU A 344 -12.02 3.61 12.76
C LEU A 344 -12.49 4.17 14.11
N ALA A 345 -13.46 5.10 14.10
CA ALA A 345 -14.01 5.71 15.32
C ALA A 345 -14.64 4.68 16.26
N LYS A 346 -15.40 3.72 15.71
CA LYS A 346 -16.00 2.62 16.49
C LYS A 346 -14.94 1.72 17.12
N THR A 347 -13.89 1.38 16.36
CA THR A 347 -12.80 0.54 16.86
C THR A 347 -12.06 1.23 17.99
N LEU A 348 -11.63 2.48 17.79
CA LEU A 348 -10.95 3.26 18.82
C LEU A 348 -11.83 3.46 20.07
N GLY A 349 -13.11 3.79 19.89
CA GLY A 349 -14.05 3.93 21.00
C GLY A 349 -14.23 2.63 21.78
N LEU A 350 -14.33 1.48 21.10
CA LEU A 350 -14.44 0.18 21.75
C LEU A 350 -13.18 -0.18 22.54
N VAL A 351 -11.99 0.12 22.01
CA VAL A 351 -10.72 -0.07 22.73
C VAL A 351 -10.65 0.83 23.96
N MET A 352 -11.03 2.10 23.85
CA MET A 352 -11.06 3.03 24.98
C MET A 352 -12.02 2.56 26.10
N LEU A 353 -13.15 1.95 25.73
CA LEU A 353 -14.13 1.44 26.70
C LEU A 353 -13.72 0.10 27.33
N THR A 354 -13.09 -0.79 26.57
CA THR A 354 -12.82 -2.17 27.01
C THR A 354 -11.41 -2.36 27.59
N LYS A 355 -10.45 -1.53 27.17
CA LYS A 355 -9.02 -1.65 27.52
C LYS A 355 -8.35 -0.27 27.73
N PRO A 356 -8.91 0.65 28.56
CA PRO A 356 -8.35 2.00 28.74
C PRO A 356 -6.90 2.01 29.26
N GLN A 357 -6.47 0.97 29.96
CA GLN A 357 -5.12 0.84 30.50
C GLN A 357 -4.01 0.79 29.44
N ILE A 358 -4.34 0.52 28.17
CA ILE A 358 -3.35 0.49 27.08
C ILE A 358 -2.99 1.90 26.58
N LEU A 359 -3.84 2.90 26.82
CA LEU A 359 -3.67 4.26 26.30
C LEU A 359 -2.33 4.90 26.73
N PRO A 360 -1.89 4.84 28.00
CA PRO A 360 -0.59 5.37 28.40
C PRO A 360 0.58 4.76 27.60
N SER A 361 0.51 3.46 27.28
CA SER A 361 1.52 2.78 26.49
C SER A 361 1.48 3.21 25.01
N ILE A 362 0.29 3.45 24.45
CA ILE A 362 0.13 4.04 23.10
C ILE A 362 0.77 5.44 23.06
N PHE A 363 0.49 6.31 24.03
CA PHE A 363 1.07 7.65 24.10
C PHE A 363 2.60 7.61 24.16
N LYS A 364 3.17 6.67 24.91
CA LYS A 364 4.63 6.46 24.99
C LYS A 364 5.21 5.87 23.71
N GLN A 365 4.49 4.97 23.04
CA GLN A 365 4.97 4.31 21.82
C GLN A 365 4.96 5.27 20.63
N VAL A 366 3.92 6.08 20.48
CA VAL A 366 3.69 6.90 19.29
C VAL A 366 4.28 8.31 19.42
N ASP A 367 4.40 8.82 20.64
CA ASP A 367 4.70 10.22 21.00
C ASP A 367 3.49 11.17 20.86
N ILE A 368 3.38 12.14 21.78
CA ILE A 368 2.27 13.12 21.81
C ILE A 368 2.19 14.00 20.56
N PRO A 369 3.30 14.55 20.02
CA PRO A 369 3.23 15.39 18.82
C PRO A 369 2.67 14.65 17.61
N VAL A 370 2.99 13.36 17.46
CA VAL A 370 2.48 12.51 16.39
C VAL A 370 0.96 12.31 16.52
N LEU A 371 0.46 12.10 17.73
CA LEU A 371 -0.98 11.94 17.96
C LEU A 371 -1.76 13.23 17.68
N PHE A 372 -1.16 14.39 17.97
CA PHE A 372 -1.75 15.67 17.63
C PHE A 372 -1.85 15.85 16.11
N ASP A 373 -0.78 15.56 15.37
CA ASP A 373 -0.77 15.59 13.90
C ASP A 373 -1.81 14.62 13.31
N TRP A 374 -1.84 13.39 13.80
CA TRP A 374 -2.82 12.38 13.41
C TRP A 374 -4.27 12.81 13.68
N SER A 375 -4.54 13.55 14.75
CA SER A 375 -5.89 14.02 15.05
C SER A 375 -6.46 14.94 13.95
N GLY A 376 -5.58 15.69 13.27
CA GLY A 376 -5.93 16.47 12.08
C GLY A 376 -6.34 15.58 10.92
N HIS A 377 -5.59 14.52 10.65
CA HIS A 377 -5.94 13.52 9.62
C HIS A 377 -7.25 12.79 9.94
N PHE A 378 -7.47 12.43 11.21
CA PHE A 378 -8.72 11.81 11.67
C PHE A 378 -9.93 12.74 11.48
N PHE A 379 -9.79 14.03 11.82
CA PHE A 379 -10.83 15.03 11.56
C PHE A 379 -11.10 15.19 10.06
N MET A 380 -10.05 15.29 9.26
CA MET A 380 -10.18 15.41 7.80
C MET A 380 -10.81 14.17 7.17
N LEU A 381 -10.57 12.98 7.72
CA LEU A 381 -11.23 11.74 7.31
C LEU A 381 -12.75 11.85 7.52
N GLY A 382 -13.18 12.28 8.71
CA GLY A 382 -14.60 12.54 8.99
C GLY A 382 -15.20 13.64 8.12
N TYR A 383 -14.44 14.71 7.87
CA TYR A 383 -14.86 15.79 6.98
C TYR A 383 -15.01 15.32 5.53
N TYR A 384 -14.08 14.51 5.00
CA TYR A 384 -14.19 13.94 3.65
C TYR A 384 -15.34 12.95 3.55
N THR A 385 -15.59 12.14 4.58
CA THR A 385 -16.79 11.30 4.65
C THR A 385 -18.05 12.14 4.54
N PHE A 386 -18.15 13.25 5.30
CA PHE A 386 -19.28 14.18 5.20
C PHE A 386 -19.42 14.79 3.80
N LEU A 387 -18.35 15.35 3.25
CA LEU A 387 -18.37 15.97 1.93
C LEU A 387 -18.77 14.98 0.83
N SER A 388 -18.20 13.78 0.84
CA SER A 388 -18.53 12.74 -0.14
C SER A 388 -19.97 12.23 0.00
N SER A 389 -20.52 12.22 1.22
CA SER A 389 -21.87 11.67 1.45
C SER A 389 -22.96 12.70 1.15
N PHE A 390 -22.73 13.97 1.49
CA PHE A 390 -23.77 15.00 1.48
C PHE A 390 -23.54 16.10 0.43
N MET A 391 -22.28 16.48 0.17
CA MET A 391 -21.98 17.59 -0.74
C MET A 391 -21.69 17.12 -2.17
N ASP A 392 -21.05 15.96 -2.36
CA ASP A 392 -20.77 15.41 -3.70
C ASP A 392 -22.06 15.27 -4.53
N PRO A 393 -23.14 14.61 -4.05
CA PRO A 393 -24.35 14.44 -4.87
C PRO A 393 -24.96 15.77 -5.32
N VAL A 394 -24.93 16.78 -4.44
CA VAL A 394 -25.41 18.12 -4.75
C VAL A 394 -24.54 18.75 -5.82
N ILE A 395 -23.22 18.86 -5.63
CA ILE A 395 -22.30 19.50 -6.57
C ILE A 395 -22.28 18.77 -7.92
N ARG A 396 -22.32 17.43 -7.89
CA ARG A 396 -22.30 16.57 -9.08
C ARG A 396 -23.45 16.87 -10.04
N SER A 397 -24.62 17.25 -9.51
CA SER A 397 -25.77 17.63 -10.33
C SER A 397 -25.57 18.91 -11.17
N TRP A 398 -24.64 19.79 -10.76
CA TRP A 398 -24.34 21.07 -11.44
C TRP A 398 -23.07 21.02 -12.30
N LEU A 399 -22.28 19.94 -12.26
CA LEU A 399 -20.99 19.86 -12.94
C LEU A 399 -21.05 20.12 -14.45
N ASN A 400 -22.15 19.78 -15.10
CA ASN A 400 -22.30 19.98 -16.53
C ASN A 400 -22.46 21.45 -16.94
N ALA A 401 -22.80 22.33 -16.00
CA ALA A 401 -22.89 23.77 -16.24
C ALA A 401 -21.54 24.49 -16.13
N PHE A 402 -20.50 23.84 -15.61
CA PHE A 402 -19.19 24.48 -15.43
C PHE A 402 -18.36 24.50 -16.71
N PRO A 403 -17.51 25.54 -16.90
CA PRO A 403 -16.48 25.55 -17.92
C PRO A 403 -15.56 24.32 -17.82
N SER A 404 -14.93 23.92 -18.92
CA SER A 404 -14.15 22.67 -19.03
C SER A 404 -13.10 22.49 -17.91
N LYS A 405 -12.28 23.51 -17.64
CA LYS A 405 -11.25 23.47 -16.59
C LYS A 405 -11.86 23.31 -15.20
N MET A 406 -12.84 24.15 -14.87
CA MET A 406 -13.53 24.11 -13.58
C MET A 406 -14.26 22.77 -13.37
N LYS A 407 -14.86 22.22 -14.44
CA LYS A 407 -15.47 20.89 -14.42
C LYS A 407 -14.46 19.80 -14.11
N TYR A 408 -13.28 19.83 -14.74
CA TYR A 408 -12.18 18.91 -14.44
C TYR A 408 -11.75 19.02 -12.98
N GLU A 409 -11.48 20.24 -12.49
CA GLU A 409 -11.03 20.45 -11.11
C GLU A 409 -12.05 19.95 -10.08
N TRP A 410 -13.33 20.23 -10.30
CA TRP A 410 -14.38 19.72 -9.42
C TRP A 410 -14.52 18.21 -9.46
N LYS A 411 -14.44 17.58 -10.64
CA LYS A 411 -14.43 16.11 -10.73
C LYS A 411 -13.31 15.50 -9.90
N ARG A 412 -12.09 16.05 -9.99
CA ARG A 412 -10.94 15.59 -9.21
C ARG A 412 -11.13 15.82 -7.71
N ARG A 413 -11.71 16.94 -7.29
CA ARG A 413 -12.05 17.23 -5.88
C ARG A 413 -13.08 16.24 -5.33
N LEU A 414 -14.12 15.94 -6.09
CA LEU A 414 -15.16 14.98 -5.71
C LEU A 414 -14.57 13.56 -5.57
N GLU A 415 -13.70 13.16 -6.50
CA GLU A 415 -12.92 11.92 -6.38
C GLU A 415 -12.02 11.93 -5.14
N ALA A 416 -11.33 13.04 -4.85
CA ALA A 416 -10.52 13.16 -3.64
C ALA A 416 -11.35 12.91 -2.36
N TRP A 417 -12.57 13.44 -2.28
CA TRP A 417 -13.44 13.20 -1.12
C TRP A 417 -13.86 11.74 -1.02
N LYS A 418 -14.29 11.14 -2.12
CA LYS A 418 -14.74 9.73 -2.14
C LYS A 418 -13.61 8.77 -1.78
N TYR A 419 -12.48 8.88 -2.48
CA TYR A 419 -11.36 7.95 -2.30
C TYR A 419 -10.54 8.25 -1.04
N GLY A 420 -10.42 9.52 -0.66
CA GLY A 420 -9.76 9.94 0.57
C GLY A 420 -10.56 9.61 1.83
N SER A 421 -11.87 9.35 1.71
CA SER A 421 -12.70 8.84 2.82
C SER A 421 -12.85 7.32 2.85
N GLY A 422 -12.32 6.61 1.85
CA GLY A 422 -12.49 5.17 1.70
C GLY A 422 -13.92 4.74 1.30
N LEU A 423 -14.76 5.68 0.85
CA LEU A 423 -16.15 5.39 0.41
C LEU A 423 -16.22 4.85 -1.03
N ASP A 424 -15.07 4.63 -1.67
CA ASP A 424 -14.96 3.87 -2.90
C ASP A 424 -15.00 2.36 -2.69
N TYR A 425 -14.70 1.88 -1.48
CA TYR A 425 -14.80 0.47 -1.12
C TYR A 425 -16.25 -0.04 -1.14
N ARG A 426 -16.41 -1.27 -1.61
CA ARG A 426 -17.67 -2.01 -1.63
C ARG A 426 -17.42 -3.34 -0.93
N LEU A 427 -18.32 -3.66 0.02
CA LEU A 427 -18.35 -4.95 0.72
C LEU A 427 -18.72 -6.09 -0.22
#